data_AF-A0A7I7XUR2-F1
#
_entry.id   AF-A0A7I7XUR2-F1
#
_cell.length_a   1.000
_cell.length_b   1.000
_cell.length_c   1.000
_cell.angle_alpha   90.00
_cell.angle_beta   90.00
_cell.angle_gamma   90.00
#
_symmetry.space_group_name_H-M   'P 1'
#
loop_
_entity.id
_entity.type
_entity.pdbx_description
1 polymer ?
#
loop_
_entity_poly.entity_id
_entity_poly.type
_entity_poly.pdbx_seq_one_letter_code
_entity_poly.pdbx_strand_id
1 'polypeptide(L)'
;MMAPGGTDEVVGELDVIAVGFLGSEFAEPTYAGWPIERRLDAYLRRIRRLTSVDHHNGSVYEALLDRVMAHIGRARRAGHRAAGS
;
A
#
# COMPACT_ATOMS: atom_id res chain seq x y z
N MET A 1 -31.38 4.79 1.85
CA MET A 1 -30.63 5.39 0.73
C MET A 1 -29.21 5.65 1.24
N MET A 2 -28.23 4.81 0.88
CA MET A 2 -26.81 5.01 1.22
C MET A 2 -26.15 5.62 -0.02
N ALA A 3 -25.42 6.74 0.13
CA ALA A 3 -24.76 7.40 -0.99
C ALA A 3 -23.71 6.46 -1.63
N PRO A 4 -23.61 6.36 -2.96
CA PRO A 4 -22.66 5.46 -3.65
C PRO A 4 -21.18 5.92 -3.57
N GLY A 5 -20.82 6.88 -2.71
CA GLY A 5 -19.47 7.45 -2.65
C GLY A 5 -18.52 6.84 -1.59
N GLY A 6 -19.04 6.09 -0.61
CA GLY A 6 -18.24 5.73 0.57
C GLY A 6 -17.17 4.66 0.34
N THR A 7 -17.31 3.80 -0.67
CA THR A 7 -16.35 2.71 -0.91
C THR A 7 -15.30 3.06 -1.95
N ASP A 8 -15.65 3.85 -2.97
CA ASP A 8 -14.73 4.21 -4.05
C ASP A 8 -13.66 5.22 -3.57
N GLU A 9 -14.04 6.16 -2.70
CA GLU A 9 -13.12 7.12 -2.09
C GLU A 9 -12.09 6.43 -1.19
N VAL A 10 -12.53 5.49 -0.35
CA VAL A 10 -11.64 4.68 0.49
C VAL A 10 -10.72 3.81 -0.37
N VAL A 11 -11.23 3.23 -1.47
CA VAL A 11 -10.39 2.48 -2.42
C VAL A 11 -9.32 3.37 -3.06
N GLY A 12 -9.67 4.60 -3.45
CA GLY A 12 -8.73 5.59 -3.99
C GLY A 12 -7.65 6.01 -2.99
N GLU A 13 -8.04 6.27 -1.74
CA GLU A 13 -7.09 6.58 -0.66
C GLU A 13 -6.13 5.41 -0.39
N LEU A 14 -6.65 4.18 -0.37
CA LEU A 14 -5.85 2.97 -0.20
C LEU A 14 -4.85 2.78 -1.34
N ASP A 15 -5.26 3.01 -2.59
CA ASP A 15 -4.37 2.94 -3.74
C ASP A 15 -3.26 4.02 -3.67
N VAL A 16 -3.58 5.24 -3.21
CA VAL A 16 -2.57 6.30 -2.97
C VAL A 16 -1.57 5.89 -1.90
N ILE A 17 -2.03 5.34 -0.78
CA ILE A 17 -1.16 4.85 0.30
C ILE A 17 -0.29 3.69 -0.20
N ALA A 18 -0.85 2.76 -0.99
CA ALA A 18 -0.11 1.63 -1.54
C ALA A 18 1.01 2.09 -2.49
N VAL A 19 0.73 3.04 -3.37
CA VAL A 19 1.77 3.63 -4.26
C VAL A 19 2.82 4.38 -3.44
N GLY A 20 2.40 5.13 -2.42
CA GLY A 20 3.31 5.83 -1.51
C GLY A 20 4.25 4.88 -0.75
N PHE A 21 3.75 3.71 -0.34
CA PHE A 21 4.58 2.65 0.26
C PHE A 21 5.65 2.14 -0.72
N LEU A 22 5.28 1.88 -1.97
CA LEU A 22 6.21 1.36 -2.99
C LEU A 22 7.30 2.35 -3.39
N GLY A 23 7.04 3.66 -3.27
CA GLY A 23 8.04 4.70 -3.47
C GLY A 23 8.88 5.02 -2.23
N SER A 24 8.60 4.37 -1.10
CA SER A 24 9.30 4.63 0.16
C SER A 24 10.51 3.71 0.37
N GLU A 25 11.40 4.11 1.28
CA GLU A 25 12.52 3.27 1.72
C GLU A 25 12.08 1.88 2.21
N PHE A 26 10.85 1.74 2.72
CA PHE A 26 10.34 0.45 3.22
C PHE A 26 10.08 -0.57 2.12
N ALA A 27 10.00 -0.14 0.86
CA ALA A 27 9.95 -1.02 -0.30
C ALA A 27 11.35 -1.43 -0.81
N GLU A 28 12.42 -0.81 -0.29
CA GLU A 28 13.78 -1.05 -0.75
C GLU A 28 14.39 -2.36 -0.20
N PRO A 29 15.47 -2.87 -0.85
CA PRO A 29 16.16 -4.08 -0.43
C PRO A 29 16.70 -4.04 1.01
N THR A 30 16.95 -2.84 1.56
CA THR A 30 17.37 -2.63 2.95
C THR A 30 16.41 -3.28 3.95
N TYR A 31 15.12 -3.29 3.63
CA TYR A 31 14.09 -3.92 4.46
C TYR A 31 13.67 -5.30 3.93
N ALA A 32 14.38 -5.87 2.94
CA ALA A 32 14.06 -7.15 2.30
C ALA A 32 13.91 -8.33 3.29
N GLY A 33 14.62 -8.28 4.42
CA GLY A 33 14.54 -9.29 5.48
C GLY A 33 13.26 -9.22 6.33
N TRP A 34 12.45 -8.17 6.22
CA TRP A 34 11.21 -8.04 6.97
C TRP A 34 10.02 -8.55 6.14
N PRO A 35 9.01 -9.21 6.76
CA PRO A 35 7.77 -9.54 6.07
C PRO A 35 7.05 -8.25 5.67
N ILE A 36 6.24 -8.31 4.60
CA ILE A 36 5.67 -7.11 3.97
C ILE A 36 4.70 -6.39 4.92
N GLU A 37 3.96 -7.15 5.71
CA GLU A 37 3.07 -6.69 6.77
C GLU A 37 3.84 -5.80 7.75
N ARG A 38 5.03 -6.23 8.17
CA ARG A 38 5.89 -5.47 9.11
C ARG A 38 6.45 -4.20 8.47
N ARG A 39 6.76 -4.21 7.16
CA ARG A 39 7.21 -3.02 6.44
C ARG A 39 6.09 -2.01 6.27
N LEU A 40 4.90 -2.49 5.90
CA LEU A 40 3.70 -1.68 5.75
C LEU A 40 3.31 -1.06 7.09
N ASP A 41 3.39 -1.81 8.18
CA ASP A 41 3.20 -1.33 9.54
C ASP A 41 4.14 -0.18 9.93
N ALA A 42 5.43 -0.30 9.59
CA ALA A 42 6.41 0.74 9.86
C ALA A 42 6.14 2.01 9.04
N TYR A 43 5.76 1.84 7.77
CA TYR A 43 5.34 2.94 6.91
C TYR A 43 4.08 3.64 7.45
N LEU A 44 3.05 2.88 7.83
CA LEU A 44 1.82 3.40 8.41
C LEU A 44 2.09 4.18 9.71
N ARG A 45 2.97 3.66 10.59
CA ARG A 45 3.39 4.39 11.79
C ARG A 45 4.11 5.69 11.47
N ARG A 46 4.95 5.72 10.42
CA ARG A 46 5.64 6.94 9.98
C ARG A 46 4.66 7.98 9.46
N ILE A 47 3.73 7.60 8.58
CA ILE A 47 2.76 8.55 8.02
C ILE A 47 1.74 9.00 9.08
N ARG A 48 1.30 8.15 10.01
CA ARG A 48 0.43 8.54 11.14
C ARG A 48 1.08 9.53 12.10
N ARG A 49 2.41 9.50 12.22
CA ARG A 49 3.14 10.53 12.96
C ARG A 49 3.12 11.88 12.22
N LEU A 50 2.95 11.86 10.91
CA LEU A 50 2.90 13.04 10.03
C LEU A 50 1.47 13.50 9.73
N THR A 51 0.47 12.62 9.88
CA THR A 51 -0.95 12.86 9.61
C THR A 51 -1.77 12.40 10.81
N SER A 52 -2.60 13.28 11.39
CA SER A 52 -3.42 12.98 12.58
C SER A 52 -4.60 12.04 12.31
N VAL A 53 -4.51 11.17 11.29
CA VAL A 53 -5.61 10.33 10.84
C VAL A 53 -5.57 8.98 11.57
N ASP A 54 -6.60 8.76 12.38
CA ASP A 54 -6.80 7.59 13.21
C ASP A 54 -7.33 6.40 12.40
N HIS A 55 -6.43 5.70 11.69
CA HIS A 55 -6.81 4.53 10.88
C HIS A 55 -6.82 3.23 11.70
N HIS A 56 -7.69 3.10 12.70
CA HIS A 56 -7.79 1.90 13.56
C HIS A 56 -8.77 0.82 13.08
N ASN A 57 -8.98 0.68 11.77
CA ASN A 57 -9.88 -0.35 11.24
C ASN A 57 -9.11 -1.53 10.63
N GLY A 58 -9.23 -2.72 11.24
CA GLY A 58 -8.52 -3.92 10.81
C GLY A 58 -8.86 -4.37 9.38
N SER A 59 -10.08 -4.10 8.89
CA SER A 59 -10.45 -4.43 7.51
C SER A 59 -9.83 -3.48 6.46
N VAL A 60 -9.46 -2.25 6.86
CA VAL A 60 -8.75 -1.30 5.99
C VAL A 60 -7.29 -1.75 5.81
N TYR A 61 -6.70 -2.36 6.84
CA TYR A 61 -5.35 -2.92 6.76
C TYR A 61 -5.28 -4.08 5.75
N GLU A 62 -6.20 -5.03 5.83
CA GLU A 62 -6.25 -6.17 4.89
C GLU A 62 -6.48 -5.70 3.45
N ALA A 63 -7.39 -4.73 3.24
CA ALA A 63 -7.62 -4.16 1.92
C ALA A 63 -6.38 -3.43 1.37
N LEU A 64 -5.65 -2.69 2.22
CA LEU A 64 -4.40 -2.03 1.85
C LEU A 64 -3.33 -3.05 1.45
N LEU A 65 -3.20 -4.13 2.22
CA LEU A 65 -2.24 -5.19 1.95
C LEU A 65 -2.50 -5.84 0.59
N ASP A 66 -3.76 -6.15 0.27
CA ASP A 66 -4.15 -6.68 -1.03
C ASP A 66 -3.77 -5.73 -2.18
N ARG A 67 -4.00 -4.42 -2.00
CA ARG A 67 -3.58 -3.40 -2.99
C ARG A 67 -2.08 -3.34 -3.17
N VAL A 68 -1.31 -3.30 -2.09
CA VAL A 68 0.16 -3.32 -2.15
C VAL A 68 0.64 -4.54 -2.95
N MET A 69 0.11 -5.73 -2.64
CA MET A 69 0.46 -6.96 -3.34
C MET A 69 0.05 -6.94 -4.82
N ALA A 70 -1.12 -6.40 -5.14
CA ALA A 70 -1.57 -6.22 -6.53
C ALA A 70 -0.65 -5.28 -7.31
N HIS A 71 -0.21 -4.16 -6.71
CA HIS A 71 0.72 -3.22 -7.33
C HIS A 71 2.13 -3.81 -7.50
N ILE A 72 2.65 -4.56 -6.53
CA ILE A 72 3.92 -5.30 -6.66
C ILE A 72 3.82 -6.32 -7.79
N GLY A 73 2.72 -7.07 -7.86
CA GLY A 73 2.46 -8.03 -8.92
C GLY A 73 2.41 -7.37 -10.30
N ARG A 74 1.79 -6.18 -10.41
CA ARG A 74 1.76 -5.38 -11.64
C ARG A 74 3.15 -4.88 -12.03
N ALA A 75 3.91 -4.31 -11.09
CA ALA A 75 5.26 -3.82 -11.32
C ALA A 75 6.21 -4.95 -11.79
N ARG A 76 6.15 -6.12 -11.15
CA ARG A 76 6.93 -7.30 -11.56
C ARG A 76 6.58 -7.77 -12.97
N ARG A 77 5.29 -7.80 -13.32
CA ARG A 77 4.83 -8.14 -14.68
C ARG A 77 5.19 -7.10 -15.73
N ALA A 78 5.28 -5.82 -15.37
CA ALA A 78 5.70 -4.75 -16.26
C ALA A 78 7.21 -4.81 -16.53
N GLY A 79 8.03 -4.98 -15.48
CA GLY A 79 9.48 -5.17 -15.62
C GLY A 79 9.85 -6.43 -16.41
N HIS A 80 9.10 -7.52 -16.23
CA HIS A 80 9.26 -8.73 -17.03
C HIS A 80 8.92 -8.53 -18.51
N ARG A 81 8.01 -7.59 -18.84
CA ARG A 81 7.69 -7.23 -20.24
C ARG A 81 8.76 -6.34 -20.88
N ALA A 82 9.43 -5.48 -20.11
CA ALA A 82 10.47 -4.60 -20.62
C ALA A 82 11.83 -5.30 -20.84
N ALA A 83 12.09 -6.40 -20.12
CA ALA A 83 13.33 -7.18 -20.25
C ALA A 83 13.31 -8.25 -21.37
N GLY A 84 12.22 -8.31 -22.15
CA GLY A 84 11.99 -9.30 -23.21
C GLY A 84 11.94 -8.71 -24.61
N SER A 85 12.70 -7.64 -24.89
CA SER A 85 12.82 -7.04 -26.23
C SER A 85 14.27 -7.01 -26.70
#